data_AF-A0A7C2N721-F1
#
_entry.id   AF-A0A7C2N721-F1
#
_cell.length_a   1.000
_cell.length_b   1.000
_cell.length_c   1.000
_cell.angle_alpha   90.00
_cell.angle_beta   90.00
_cell.angle_gamma   90.00
#
_symmetry.space_group_name_H-M   'P 1'
#
loop_
_entity.id
_entity.type
_entity.pdbx_description
1 polymer ?
#
loop_
_entity_poly.entity_id
_entity_poly.type
_entity_poly.pdbx_seq_one_letter_code
_entity_poly.pdbx_strand_id
1 'polypeptide(L)'
;MKGNTFSILVPALLVWLTVSLAGSVFARQEEGKKVTVEGNIVCLIPDYQKGTVNPVIATGPCNELPPHHHLLVSKDGKVYTLQGLDQGIKAIETNPHRTNVKITGRAQKNPGGWVLFLE
;
A
#
# COMPACT_ATOMS: atom_id res chain seq x y z
N MET A 1 70.43 -33.84 -16.26
CA MET A 1 70.43 -32.81 -15.19
C MET A 1 69.41 -31.75 -15.60
N LYS A 2 68.25 -31.66 -14.91
CA LYS A 2 67.86 -30.53 -14.01
C LYS A 2 67.96 -29.16 -14.72
N GLY A 3 66.93 -28.33 -14.87
CA GLY A 3 65.53 -28.26 -14.41
C GLY A 3 64.81 -27.08 -15.12
N ASN A 4 63.48 -27.12 -15.26
CA ASN A 4 62.45 -26.22 -14.64
C ASN A 4 62.71 -24.71 -14.78
N THR A 5 61.80 -23.79 -15.13
CA THR A 5 60.31 -23.62 -15.07
C THR A 5 60.02 -22.21 -15.68
N PHE A 6 58.87 -21.76 -16.21
CA PHE A 6 57.55 -21.55 -15.59
C PHE A 6 56.50 -21.10 -16.63
N SER A 7 55.24 -21.48 -16.34
CA SER A 7 53.89 -21.05 -16.77
C SER A 7 53.66 -19.74 -17.55
N ILE A 8 52.60 -19.73 -18.38
CA ILE A 8 51.30 -19.06 -18.09
C ILE A 8 50.18 -19.72 -18.94
N LEU A 9 49.15 -20.21 -18.22
CA LEU A 9 47.83 -20.61 -18.70
C LEU A 9 46.91 -19.38 -18.76
N VAL A 10 46.18 -19.17 -19.85
CA VAL A 10 44.84 -18.55 -19.82
C VAL A 10 44.00 -19.18 -20.95
N PRO A 11 43.04 -20.08 -20.66
CA PRO A 11 42.05 -20.50 -21.65
C PRO A 11 40.95 -19.43 -21.70
N ALA A 12 40.69 -18.92 -22.91
CA ALA A 12 39.64 -17.94 -23.18
C ALA A 12 38.26 -18.52 -22.83
N LEU A 13 37.71 -18.06 -21.71
CA LEU A 13 36.39 -18.38 -21.21
C LEU A 13 35.29 -17.85 -22.15
N LEU A 14 34.41 -18.78 -22.52
CA LEU A 14 32.95 -18.70 -22.39
C LEU A 14 32.26 -17.39 -22.85
N VAL A 15 31.74 -17.52 -24.07
CA VAL A 15 30.67 -16.73 -24.69
C VAL A 15 29.57 -16.37 -23.69
N TRP A 16 29.36 -15.07 -23.56
CA TRP A 16 28.26 -14.41 -22.88
C TRP A 16 26.90 -14.81 -23.47
N LEU A 17 26.01 -15.35 -22.65
CA LEU A 17 24.57 -15.38 -22.93
C LEU A 17 23.77 -15.26 -21.64
N THR A 18 23.78 -14.09 -21.01
CA THR A 18 22.82 -13.77 -19.96
C THR A 18 21.55 -13.25 -20.62
N VAL A 19 20.60 -14.16 -20.84
CA VAL A 19 19.21 -13.81 -21.15
C VAL A 19 18.62 -13.15 -19.91
N SER A 20 18.65 -11.82 -19.87
CA SER A 20 17.95 -11.04 -18.84
C SER A 20 16.45 -11.07 -19.14
N LEU A 21 15.75 -12.07 -18.59
CA LEU A 21 14.29 -12.08 -18.51
C LEU A 21 13.85 -10.96 -17.54
N ALA A 22 13.62 -9.76 -18.06
CA ALA A 22 12.97 -8.68 -17.32
C ALA A 22 11.47 -8.98 -17.23
N GLY A 23 11.10 -9.95 -16.38
CA GLY A 23 9.71 -10.20 -16.02
C GLY A 23 9.19 -9.06 -15.15
N SER A 24 8.30 -8.24 -15.69
CA SER A 24 7.56 -7.24 -14.91
C SER A 24 6.61 -7.99 -13.96
N VAL A 25 7.00 -8.12 -12.69
CA VAL A 25 6.12 -8.69 -11.65
C VAL A 25 5.04 -7.66 -11.32
N PHE A 26 3.95 -7.65 -12.08
CA PHE A 26 2.72 -7.02 -11.63
C PHE A 26 2.10 -7.96 -10.59
N ALA A 27 2.41 -7.71 -9.31
CA ALA A 27 1.74 -8.39 -8.21
C ALA A 27 0.24 -8.09 -8.28
N ARG A 28 -0.53 -9.04 -8.82
CA ARG A 28 -1.99 -8.96 -8.85
C ARG A 28 -2.46 -9.12 -7.41
N GLN A 29 -2.96 -8.03 -6.82
CA GLN A 29 -3.50 -8.05 -5.46
C GLN A 29 -4.70 -9.01 -5.43
N GLU A 30 -4.53 -10.15 -4.76
CA GLU A 30 -5.56 -11.18 -4.64
C GLU A 30 -6.65 -10.73 -3.66
N GLU A 31 -7.90 -10.80 -4.12
CA GLU A 31 -9.09 -10.43 -3.35
C GLU A 31 -9.24 -11.32 -2.11
N GLY A 32 -9.60 -10.72 -0.97
CA GLY A 32 -9.87 -11.45 0.28
C GLY A 32 -8.63 -11.85 1.08
N LYS A 33 -7.41 -11.69 0.55
CA LYS A 33 -6.17 -11.90 1.31
C LYS A 33 -5.83 -10.71 2.20
N LYS A 34 -5.16 -10.99 3.33
CA LYS A 34 -4.54 -9.95 4.15
C LYS A 34 -3.44 -9.27 3.35
N VAL A 35 -3.47 -7.94 3.32
CA VAL A 35 -2.48 -7.09 2.68
C VAL A 35 -2.10 -5.97 3.63
N THR A 36 -0.87 -5.49 3.51
CA THR A 36 -0.44 -4.24 4.13
C THR A 36 -0.37 -3.16 3.07
N VAL A 37 -1.14 -2.09 3.24
CA VAL A 37 -1.17 -0.95 2.33
C VAL A 37 -0.51 0.23 3.03
N GLU A 38 0.41 0.89 2.32
CA GLU A 38 1.07 2.10 2.78
C GLU A 38 0.45 3.34 2.11
N GLY A 39 0.08 4.35 2.89
CA GLY A 39 -0.59 5.53 2.36
C GLY A 39 -0.88 6.60 3.41
N ASN A 40 -1.76 7.53 3.03
CA ASN A 40 -2.24 8.60 3.89
C ASN A 40 -3.71 8.36 4.27
N ILE A 41 -4.04 8.53 5.54
CA ILE A 41 -5.42 8.47 6.02
C ILE A 41 -6.06 9.85 5.90
N VAL A 42 -7.28 9.88 5.37
CA VAL A 42 -8.15 11.06 5.36
C VAL A 42 -9.54 10.68 5.85
N CYS A 43 -10.15 11.56 6.65
CA CYS A 43 -11.56 11.44 7.03
C CYS A 43 -12.37 12.39 6.15
N LEU A 44 -13.40 11.88 5.48
CA LEU A 44 -14.40 12.66 4.78
C LEU A 44 -15.53 13.00 5.74
N ILE A 45 -15.69 14.29 6.02
CA ILE A 45 -16.71 14.82 6.91
C ILE A 45 -17.75 15.52 6.04
N PRO A 46 -19.05 15.19 6.18
CA PRO A 46 -20.10 15.88 5.46
C PRO A 46 -20.32 17.27 6.08
N ASP A 47 -20.16 18.31 5.27
CA ASP A 47 -20.65 19.66 5.57
C ASP A 47 -22.01 19.86 4.91
N TYR A 48 -23.03 20.11 5.72
CA TYR A 48 -24.41 20.27 5.26
C TYR A 48 -24.74 21.76 5.13
N GLN A 49 -24.86 22.24 3.89
CA GLN A 49 -25.33 23.60 3.62
C GLN A 49 -26.52 23.58 2.66
N LYS A 50 -27.66 24.12 3.12
CA LYS A 50 -28.88 24.38 2.33
C LYS A 50 -29.20 23.28 1.29
N GLY A 51 -29.38 22.04 1.75
CA GLY A 51 -29.75 20.91 0.89
C GLY A 51 -28.62 20.29 0.05
N THR A 52 -27.37 20.75 0.23
CA THR A 52 -26.17 20.18 -0.38
C THR A 52 -25.27 19.56 0.68
N VAL A 53 -24.57 18.49 0.32
CA VAL A 53 -23.53 17.85 1.16
C VAL A 53 -22.18 18.04 0.48
N ASN A 54 -21.28 18.78 1.11
CA ASN A 54 -19.91 18.96 0.64
C ASN A 54 -18.96 18.12 1.48
N PRO A 55 -18.05 17.34 0.88
CA PRO A 55 -17.04 16.60 1.65
C PRO A 55 -15.93 17.55 2.09
N VAL A 56 -15.68 17.62 3.40
CA VAL A 56 -14.51 18.24 4.00
C VAL A 56 -13.49 17.17 4.30
N ILE A 57 -12.24 17.39 3.88
CA ILE A 57 -11.13 16.46 4.10
C ILE A 57 -10.42 16.84 5.39
N ALA A 58 -10.53 15.99 6.42
CA ALA A 58 -9.74 16.11 7.62
C ALA A 58 -8.49 15.23 7.53
N THR A 59 -7.32 15.83 7.77
CA THR A 59 -6.01 15.17 7.82
C THR A 59 -5.47 15.05 9.25
N GLY A 60 -6.34 15.18 10.26
CA GLY A 60 -6.04 14.98 11.69
C GLY A 60 -6.97 13.95 12.32
N PRO A 61 -6.90 13.71 13.65
CA PRO A 61 -7.89 12.92 14.38
C PRO A 61 -9.32 13.35 14.05
N CYS A 62 -10.24 12.40 13.94
CA CYS A 62 -11.63 12.67 13.53
C CYS A 62 -12.68 12.04 14.46
N ASN A 63 -12.26 11.43 15.57
CA ASN A 63 -13.14 10.82 16.59
C ASN A 63 -14.19 11.78 17.18
N GLU A 64 -13.98 13.09 17.10
CA GLU A 64 -14.91 14.10 17.64
C GLU A 64 -15.85 14.69 16.57
N LEU A 65 -15.79 14.20 15.33
CA LEU A 65 -16.48 14.79 14.17
C LEU A 65 -17.49 13.81 13.50
N PRO A 66 -18.41 13.16 14.23
CA PRO A 66 -19.39 12.24 13.63
C PRO A 66 -20.52 13.00 12.89
N PRO A 67 -21.13 12.41 11.85
CA PRO A 67 -20.72 11.20 11.13
C PRO A 67 -19.61 11.51 10.13
N HIS A 68 -18.64 10.60 9.93
CA HIS A 68 -17.58 10.75 8.92
C HIS A 68 -17.20 9.40 8.32
N HIS A 69 -16.45 9.43 7.22
CA HIS A 69 -15.99 8.24 6.50
C HIS A 69 -14.47 8.19 6.40
N HIS A 70 -13.88 7.00 6.49
CA HIS A 70 -12.44 6.82 6.53
C HIS A 70 -11.89 6.29 5.21
N LEU A 71 -10.85 6.95 4.69
CA LEU A 71 -10.15 6.51 3.50
C LEU A 71 -8.64 6.38 3.75
N LEU A 72 -8.02 5.45 3.04
CA LEU A 72 -6.57 5.37 2.86
C LEU A 72 -6.25 5.62 1.39
N VAL A 73 -5.44 6.64 1.12
CA VAL A 73 -4.91 6.95 -0.21
C VAL A 73 -3.48 6.44 -0.27
N SER A 74 -3.25 5.36 -1.03
CA SER A 74 -1.92 4.76 -1.18
C SER A 74 -1.01 5.63 -2.05
N LYS A 75 0.30 5.35 -1.99
CA LYS A 75 1.30 6.08 -2.78
C LYS A 75 1.11 5.98 -4.30
N ASP A 76 0.54 4.87 -4.78
CA ASP A 76 0.19 4.65 -6.20
C ASP A 76 -1.19 5.24 -6.57
N GLY A 77 -1.81 6.02 -5.67
CA GLY A 77 -3.06 6.73 -5.93
C GLY A 77 -4.32 5.88 -5.79
N LYS A 78 -4.22 4.61 -5.34
CA LYS A 78 -5.42 3.82 -5.03
C LYS A 78 -6.07 4.33 -3.75
N VAL A 79 -7.40 4.37 -3.78
CA VAL A 79 -8.22 4.77 -2.64
C VAL A 79 -8.90 3.53 -2.08
N TYR A 80 -8.69 3.30 -0.78
CA TYR A 80 -9.35 2.25 -0.02
C TYR A 80 -10.32 2.90 0.96
N THR A 81 -11.59 2.49 0.95
CA THR A 81 -12.48 2.75 2.09
C THR A 81 -12.09 1.83 3.24
N LEU A 82 -11.91 2.41 4.43
CA LEU A 82 -11.59 1.65 5.63
C LEU A 82 -12.90 1.28 6.34
N GLN A 83 -13.08 -0.02 6.54
CA GLN A 83 -14.24 -0.58 7.24
C GLN A 83 -13.74 -1.66 8.19
N GLY A 84 -14.49 -2.03 9.22
CA GLY A 84 -14.02 -3.08 10.14
C GLY A 84 -14.68 -3.02 11.49
N LEU A 85 -14.08 -3.75 12.44
CA LEU A 85 -14.52 -3.74 13.83
C LEU A 85 -14.30 -2.36 14.47
N ASP A 86 -15.19 -2.00 15.41
CA ASP A 86 -15.18 -0.71 16.11
C ASP A 86 -13.80 -0.39 16.70
N GLN A 87 -13.08 -1.37 17.22
CA GLN A 87 -11.75 -1.15 17.79
C GLN A 87 -10.72 -0.73 16.73
N GLY A 88 -10.72 -1.39 15.58
CA GLY A 88 -9.80 -1.07 14.47
C GLY A 88 -10.08 0.32 13.91
N ILE A 89 -11.36 0.65 13.70
CA ILE A 89 -11.77 1.98 13.23
C ILE A 89 -11.49 3.06 14.27
N LYS A 90 -11.76 2.81 15.56
CA LYS A 90 -11.46 3.79 16.63
C LYS A 90 -9.96 4.09 16.75
N ALA A 91 -9.12 3.09 16.52
CA ALA A 91 -7.67 3.28 16.45
C ALA A 91 -7.27 4.17 15.25
N ILE A 92 -7.99 4.07 14.13
CA ILE A 92 -7.85 5.02 13.03
C ILE A 92 -8.32 6.41 13.50
N GLU A 93 -9.56 6.56 13.95
CA GLU A 93 -10.17 7.86 14.29
C GLU A 93 -9.31 8.72 15.22
N THR A 94 -8.70 8.11 16.23
CA THR A 94 -7.96 8.79 17.31
C THR A 94 -6.47 9.02 16.97
N ASN A 95 -5.91 8.37 15.96
CA ASN A 95 -4.48 8.43 15.67
C ASN A 95 -4.10 9.73 14.95
N PRO A 96 -3.23 10.58 15.54
CA PRO A 96 -2.77 11.82 14.90
C PRO A 96 -1.81 11.59 13.73
N HIS A 97 -1.17 10.42 13.65
CA HIS A 97 -0.27 10.08 12.56
C HIS A 97 -1.07 9.65 11.32
N ARG A 98 -1.20 10.55 10.35
CA ARG A 98 -2.02 10.34 9.14
C ARG A 98 -1.23 10.02 7.88
N THR A 99 0.08 10.26 7.84
CA THR A 99 0.88 10.20 6.61
C THR A 99 1.81 9.01 6.59
N ASN A 100 1.96 8.34 5.43
CA ASN A 100 2.81 7.16 5.25
C ASN A 100 2.54 6.04 6.29
N VAL A 101 1.28 5.91 6.70
CA VAL A 101 0.86 4.86 7.62
C VAL A 101 0.87 3.51 6.90
N LYS A 102 1.10 2.44 7.66
CA LYS A 102 1.00 1.06 7.17
C LYS A 102 -0.20 0.40 7.83
N ILE A 103 -1.23 0.14 7.03
CA ILE A 103 -2.48 -0.48 7.51
C ILE A 103 -2.57 -1.88 6.95
N THR A 104 -2.74 -2.85 7.85
CA THR A 104 -2.95 -4.25 7.48
C THR A 104 -4.43 -4.58 7.59
N GLY A 105 -4.99 -5.18 6.55
CA GLY A 105 -6.39 -5.58 6.51
C GLY A 105 -6.66 -6.52 5.35
N ARG A 106 -7.90 -6.97 5.21
CA ARG A 106 -8.34 -7.75 4.05
C ARG A 106 -8.83 -6.82 2.96
N ALA A 107 -8.16 -6.83 1.80
CA ALA A 107 -8.58 -6.00 0.67
C ALA A 107 -9.64 -6.73 -0.17
N GLN A 108 -10.74 -6.05 -0.45
CA GLN A 108 -11.80 -6.53 -1.32
C GLN A 108 -12.10 -5.49 -2.39
N LYS A 109 -12.28 -5.94 -3.64
CA LYS A 109 -12.71 -5.06 -4.72
C LYS A 109 -14.24 -5.11 -4.81
N ASN A 110 -14.88 -3.95 -4.87
CA ASN A 110 -16.30 -3.85 -5.19
C ASN A 110 -16.48 -2.98 -6.46
N PRO A 111 -17.68 -2.89 -7.05
CA PRO A 111 -17.92 -2.05 -8.23
C PRO A 111 -17.62 -0.56 -8.02
N GLY A 112 -17.64 -0.08 -6.77
CA GLY A 112 -17.38 1.31 -6.40
C GLY A 112 -15.93 1.62 -6.00
N GLY A 113 -15.05 0.63 -5.86
CA GLY A 113 -13.66 0.81 -5.42
C GLY A 113 -13.12 -0.32 -4.55
N TRP A 114 -12.05 -0.01 -3.81
CA TRP A 114 -11.44 -0.95 -2.88
C TRP A 114 -11.93 -0.72 -1.45
N VAL A 115 -12.25 -1.81 -0.75
CA VAL A 115 -12.50 -1.83 0.68
C VAL A 115 -11.31 -2.51 1.36
N LEU A 116 -10.79 -1.90 2.43
CA LEU A 116 -9.81 -2.53 3.31
C LEU A 116 -10.48 -2.80 4.66
N PHE A 117 -10.80 -4.06 4.92
CA PHE A 117 -11.40 -4.49 6.18
C PHE A 117 -10.34 -4.63 7.26
N LEU A 118 -10.46 -3.81 8.31
CA LEU A 118 -9.64 -3.82 9.50
C LEU A 118 -10.18 -4.84 10.50
N GLU A 119 -9.29 -5.70 10.99
CA GLU A 119 -9.56 -6.70 12.02
C GLU A 119 -9.03 -6.23 13.37
#